data_AF-A0A5C5V940-F1
#
_entry.id   AF-A0A5C5V940-F1
#
_cell.length_a   1.000
_cell.length_b   1.000
_cell.length_c   1.000
_cell.angle_alpha   90.00
_cell.angle_beta   90.00
_cell.angle_gamma   90.00
#
_symmetry.space_group_name_H-M   'P 1'
#
loop_
_entity.id
_entity.type
_entity.pdbx_description
1 polymer ?
#
loop_
_entity_poly.entity_id
_entity_poly.type
_entity_poly.pdbx_seq_one_letter_code
_entity_poly.pdbx_strand_id
1 'polypeptide(L)'
;MTTGFAYNPNLKYLHSTPMERPADAAAAQTALERGNLAFRNWIASAYTAQETPDQLDPAQRRTKLETDFPTGQVPKQAPFAIVCGCSDARVPVSQLFSRSVNDLFEVRTAGQAMGDECLGSVEYSLSHMSSVKTVVVLGHSGCGAVTATVDSFLQTWGMNLGLSSVGLRSILQRIHPAVSLAAQSIQSSTMGIDFRRDADHKRLIDVATMLNAAGSAHQLRLLVNSLGRTDVSVLFGVYDIASHAVVRPPVGAIDGQKWTEGLAKAPDADDPIDTLAEVCVSASDPQQIV
;
A
#
# COMPACT_ATOMS: atom_id res chain seq x y z
N MET A 1 -7.90 23.99 -18.85
CA MET A 1 -6.77 23.35 -19.57
C MET A 1 -6.43 22.08 -18.82
N THR A 2 -6.63 20.93 -19.45
CA THR A 2 -6.46 19.58 -18.89
C THR A 2 -4.97 19.23 -18.78
N THR A 3 -4.41 19.22 -17.58
CA THR A 3 -3.07 18.70 -17.32
C THR A 3 -3.14 17.19 -17.19
N GLY A 4 -3.03 16.50 -18.33
CA GLY A 4 -2.99 15.05 -18.39
C GLY A 4 -1.73 14.50 -17.75
N PHE A 5 -1.90 13.58 -16.81
CA PHE A 5 -0.86 12.64 -16.41
C PHE A 5 -0.34 11.96 -17.68
N ALA A 6 0.95 12.11 -17.98
CA ALA A 6 1.55 11.56 -19.19
C ALA A 6 1.67 10.03 -19.06
N TYR A 7 0.56 9.35 -19.36
CA TYR A 7 0.51 7.95 -19.74
C TYR A 7 1.44 7.75 -20.95
N ASN A 8 2.36 6.80 -20.87
CA ASN A 8 3.15 6.38 -22.02
C ASN A 8 2.49 5.15 -22.68
N PRO A 9 1.67 5.33 -23.72
CA PRO A 9 0.99 4.23 -24.43
C PRO A 9 1.94 3.30 -25.21
N ASN A 10 3.24 3.63 -25.30
CA ASN A 10 4.21 2.91 -26.13
C ASN A 10 5.02 1.84 -25.39
N LEU A 11 4.79 1.64 -24.09
CA LEU A 11 5.34 0.48 -23.36
C LEU A 11 4.55 -0.78 -23.78
N LYS A 12 5.00 -1.41 -24.87
CA LYS A 12 4.50 -2.71 -25.31
C LYS A 12 4.95 -3.77 -24.30
N TYR A 13 4.04 -4.27 -23.46
CA TYR A 13 4.31 -5.43 -22.63
C TYR A 13 4.27 -6.69 -23.49
N LEU A 14 5.31 -7.52 -23.38
CA LEU A 14 5.35 -8.81 -24.06
C LEU A 14 4.46 -9.80 -23.31
N HIS A 15 3.49 -10.37 -24.04
CA HIS A 15 2.55 -11.44 -23.63
C HIS A 15 3.19 -12.71 -23.01
N SER A 16 4.51 -12.76 -22.86
CA SER A 16 5.28 -13.98 -22.64
C SER A 16 6.21 -13.94 -21.43
N THR A 17 6.10 -12.97 -20.52
CA THR A 17 6.90 -13.03 -19.28
C THR A 17 6.28 -14.06 -18.34
N PRO A 18 6.90 -15.23 -18.11
CA PRO A 18 6.31 -16.24 -17.25
C PRO A 18 6.19 -15.70 -15.82
N MET A 19 5.12 -16.09 -15.12
CA MET A 19 4.92 -15.75 -13.70
C MET A 19 5.85 -16.59 -12.80
N GLU A 20 7.16 -16.44 -13.02
CA GLU A 20 8.20 -17.06 -12.22
C GLU A 20 8.31 -16.36 -10.86
N ARG A 21 8.71 -17.13 -9.85
CA ARG A 21 8.98 -16.58 -8.52
C ARG A 21 10.21 -15.65 -8.61
N PRO A 22 10.12 -14.41 -8.12
CA PRO A 22 11.25 -13.49 -8.10
C PRO A 22 12.45 -14.06 -7.34
N ALA A 23 13.65 -13.89 -7.90
CA ALA A 23 14.89 -14.39 -7.32
C ALA A 23 15.30 -13.64 -6.04
N ASP A 24 15.00 -12.34 -5.98
CA ASP A 24 15.40 -11.43 -4.91
C ASP A 24 14.35 -10.35 -4.64
N ALA A 25 14.65 -9.49 -3.67
CA ALA A 25 13.77 -8.41 -3.22
C ALA A 25 13.48 -7.35 -4.30
N ALA A 26 14.45 -7.04 -5.17
CA ALA A 26 14.29 -6.04 -6.22
C ALA A 26 13.42 -6.57 -7.37
N ALA A 27 13.63 -7.83 -7.75
CA ALA A 27 12.77 -8.55 -8.68
C ALA A 27 11.34 -8.69 -8.13
N ALA A 28 11.19 -8.90 -6.81
CA ALA A 28 9.88 -8.98 -6.16
C ALA A 28 9.11 -7.65 -6.23
N GLN A 29 9.77 -6.53 -5.92
CA GLN A 29 9.17 -5.19 -6.09
C GLN A 29 8.74 -4.96 -7.54
N THR A 30 9.64 -5.24 -8.49
CA THR A 30 9.38 -5.09 -9.92
C THR A 30 8.18 -5.92 -10.38
N ALA A 31 8.04 -7.15 -9.89
CA ALA A 31 6.93 -8.03 -10.20
C ALA A 31 5.58 -7.49 -9.68
N LEU A 32 5.57 -6.92 -8.48
CA LEU A 32 4.38 -6.30 -7.90
C LEU A 32 3.98 -5.03 -8.67
N GLU A 33 4.92 -4.13 -8.95
CA GLU A 33 4.65 -2.89 -9.68
C GLU A 33 4.15 -3.15 -11.11
N ARG A 34 4.78 -4.09 -11.83
CA ARG A 34 4.27 -4.56 -13.14
C ARG A 34 2.87 -5.14 -13.01
N GLY A 35 2.62 -5.88 -11.94
CA GLY A 35 1.31 -6.45 -11.65
C GLY A 35 0.21 -5.40 -11.45
N ASN A 36 0.52 -4.30 -10.75
CA ASN A 36 -0.40 -3.17 -10.61
C ASN A 36 -0.67 -2.46 -11.93
N LEU A 37 0.34 -2.28 -12.76
CA LEU A 37 0.13 -1.72 -14.09
C LEU A 37 -0.76 -2.61 -14.97
N ALA A 38 -0.51 -3.93 -14.98
CA ALA A 38 -1.35 -4.88 -15.71
C ALA A 38 -2.82 -4.84 -15.22
N PHE A 39 -3.04 -4.72 -13.91
CA PHE A 39 -4.37 -4.57 -13.34
C PHE A 39 -5.07 -3.29 -13.80
N ARG A 40 -4.36 -2.16 -13.84
CA ARG A 40 -4.89 -0.88 -14.36
C ARG A 40 -5.28 -0.98 -15.83
N ASN A 41 -4.42 -1.59 -16.65
CA ASN A 41 -4.69 -1.79 -18.07
C ASN A 41 -5.87 -2.72 -18.29
N TRP A 42 -6.02 -3.74 -17.44
CA TRP A 42 -7.19 -4.63 -17.45
C TRP A 42 -8.48 -3.88 -17.09
N ILE A 43 -8.49 -3.09 -16.00
CA ILE A 43 -9.66 -2.28 -15.65
C ILE A 43 -10.01 -1.29 -16.76
N ALA A 44 -9.03 -0.56 -17.29
CA ALA A 44 -9.26 0.38 -18.39
C ALA A 44 -9.88 -0.31 -19.61
N SER A 45 -9.40 -1.51 -19.97
CA SER A 45 -9.95 -2.32 -21.07
C SER A 45 -11.41 -2.71 -20.88
N ALA A 46 -11.82 -2.99 -19.63
CA ALA A 46 -13.19 -3.38 -19.32
C ALA A 46 -14.19 -2.24 -19.58
N TYR A 47 -13.76 -0.98 -19.49
CA TYR A 47 -14.60 0.19 -19.72
C TYR A 47 -14.53 0.74 -21.16
N THR A 48 -13.53 0.34 -21.97
CA THR A 48 -13.37 0.80 -23.36
C THR A 48 -13.80 -0.23 -24.42
N ALA A 49 -14.17 -1.46 -24.01
CA ALA A 49 -14.50 -2.58 -24.90
C ALA A 49 -13.39 -2.92 -25.92
N GLN A 50 -12.17 -2.47 -25.69
CA GLN A 50 -10.99 -2.86 -26.45
C GLN A 50 -10.24 -3.92 -25.66
N GLU A 51 -10.04 -5.10 -26.23
CA GLU A 51 -9.12 -6.09 -25.67
C GLU A 51 -7.72 -5.48 -25.64
N THR A 52 -7.18 -5.26 -24.44
CA THR A 52 -5.80 -4.78 -24.31
C THR A 52 -4.82 -5.96 -24.40
N PRO A 53 -3.67 -5.78 -25.06
CA PRO A 53 -2.60 -6.78 -25.11
C PRO A 53 -2.06 -7.17 -23.71
N ASP A 54 -2.28 -6.35 -22.70
CA ASP A 54 -1.61 -6.53 -21.40
C ASP A 54 -2.35 -7.47 -20.43
N GLN A 55 -3.31 -8.25 -20.93
CA GLN A 55 -3.93 -9.29 -20.12
C GLN A 55 -2.96 -10.46 -19.92
N LEU A 56 -2.74 -10.83 -18.65
CA LEU A 56 -2.04 -12.07 -18.30
C LEU A 56 -2.68 -13.24 -19.03
N ASP A 57 -1.87 -13.99 -19.78
CA ASP A 57 -2.31 -15.13 -20.59
C ASP A 57 -3.09 -16.15 -19.72
N PRO A 58 -4.38 -16.42 -20.03
CA PRO A 58 -5.18 -17.42 -19.32
C PRO A 58 -4.52 -18.81 -19.28
N ALA A 59 -3.75 -19.18 -20.30
CA ALA A 59 -3.01 -20.45 -20.31
C ALA A 59 -1.90 -20.44 -19.26
N GLN A 60 -1.12 -19.35 -19.13
CA GLN A 60 -0.11 -19.21 -18.09
C GLN A 60 -0.72 -19.26 -16.68
N ARG A 61 -1.88 -18.60 -16.46
CA ARG A 61 -2.59 -18.68 -15.18
C ARG A 61 -3.04 -20.10 -14.85
N ARG A 62 -3.56 -20.83 -15.84
CA ARG A 62 -3.95 -22.24 -15.69
C ARG A 62 -2.75 -23.11 -15.35
N THR A 63 -1.68 -23.03 -16.13
CA THR A 63 -0.45 -23.81 -15.90
C THR A 63 0.12 -23.55 -14.51
N LYS A 64 0.17 -22.28 -14.07
CA LYS A 64 0.65 -21.95 -12.73
C LYS A 64 -0.29 -22.48 -11.64
N LEU A 65 -1.61 -22.37 -11.81
CA LEU A 65 -2.59 -22.92 -10.87
C LEU A 65 -2.43 -24.44 -10.73
N GLU A 66 -2.29 -25.17 -11.84
CA GLU A 66 -2.08 -26.62 -11.85
C GLU A 66 -0.76 -27.00 -11.16
N THR A 67 0.28 -26.19 -11.35
CA THR A 67 1.62 -26.43 -10.77
C THR A 67 1.69 -26.10 -9.28
N ASP A 68 1.19 -24.93 -8.86
CA ASP A 68 1.26 -24.45 -7.48
C ASP A 68 0.11 -24.96 -6.60
N PHE A 69 -0.98 -25.45 -7.21
CA PHE A 69 -2.20 -25.91 -6.53
C PHE A 69 -2.79 -27.18 -7.20
N PRO A 70 -2.02 -28.28 -7.29
CA PRO A 70 -2.48 -29.51 -7.92
C PRO A 70 -3.68 -30.13 -7.19
N THR A 71 -4.63 -30.66 -7.96
CA THR A 71 -5.81 -31.33 -7.40
C THR A 71 -5.40 -32.62 -6.67
N GLY A 72 -5.97 -32.86 -5.49
CA GLY A 72 -5.73 -34.07 -4.69
C GLY A 72 -4.47 -34.03 -3.82
N GLN A 73 -3.80 -32.88 -3.73
CA GLN A 73 -2.64 -32.67 -2.87
C GLN A 73 -2.79 -31.37 -2.07
N VAL A 74 -2.14 -31.29 -0.90
CA VAL A 74 -2.01 -30.04 -0.14
C VAL A 74 -0.67 -29.42 -0.52
N PRO A 75 -0.64 -28.32 -1.30
CA PRO A 75 0.62 -27.72 -1.72
C PRO A 75 1.35 -27.05 -0.56
N LYS A 76 2.69 -27.07 -0.61
CA LYS A 76 3.51 -26.30 0.31
C LYS A 76 3.36 -24.80 0.03
N GLN A 77 3.23 -24.00 1.08
CA GLN A 77 3.24 -22.55 0.97
C GLN A 77 4.63 -22.05 0.55
N ALA A 78 4.67 -21.25 -0.52
CA ALA A 78 5.88 -20.63 -1.04
C ALA A 78 5.62 -19.23 -1.65
N PRO A 79 5.00 -18.30 -0.89
CA PRO A 79 4.80 -16.93 -1.32
C PRO A 79 6.14 -16.20 -1.46
N PHE A 80 6.26 -15.33 -2.46
CA PHE A 80 7.43 -14.48 -2.61
C PHE A 80 7.27 -13.12 -1.91
N ALA A 81 6.04 -12.73 -1.60
CA ALA A 81 5.76 -11.48 -0.90
C ALA A 81 4.71 -11.66 0.21
N ILE A 82 4.87 -10.90 1.29
CA ILE A 82 3.84 -10.70 2.30
C ILE A 82 3.20 -9.34 2.03
N VAL A 83 1.86 -9.26 2.02
CA VAL A 83 1.15 -7.98 1.86
C VAL A 83 0.23 -7.74 3.05
N CYS A 84 0.57 -6.72 3.84
CA CYS A 84 -0.26 -6.19 4.91
C CYS A 84 -1.16 -5.09 4.35
N GLY A 85 -2.45 -5.37 4.18
CA GLY A 85 -3.39 -4.47 3.52
C GLY A 85 -4.66 -4.20 4.31
N CYS A 86 -5.49 -3.28 3.82
CA CYS A 86 -6.78 -3.03 4.42
C CYS A 86 -7.81 -4.15 4.11
N SER A 87 -8.71 -4.44 5.05
CA SER A 87 -9.88 -5.31 4.82
C SER A 87 -10.95 -4.72 3.89
N ASP A 88 -10.75 -3.49 3.39
CA ASP A 88 -11.69 -2.82 2.48
C ASP A 88 -11.99 -3.69 1.24
N ALA A 89 -13.28 -3.92 0.98
CA ALA A 89 -13.74 -4.78 -0.11
C ALA A 89 -13.36 -4.27 -1.51
N ARG A 90 -13.01 -2.98 -1.63
CA ARG A 90 -12.57 -2.33 -2.87
C ARG A 90 -11.07 -2.53 -3.14
N VAL A 91 -10.35 -3.19 -2.24
CA VAL A 91 -8.90 -3.42 -2.32
C VAL A 91 -8.61 -4.93 -2.48
N PRO A 92 -8.76 -5.49 -3.70
CA PRO A 92 -8.50 -6.90 -3.96
C PRO A 92 -6.98 -7.13 -4.18
N VAL A 93 -6.20 -7.32 -3.11
CA VAL A 93 -4.73 -7.32 -3.12
C VAL A 93 -4.09 -8.22 -4.18
N SER A 94 -4.44 -9.52 -4.23
CA SER A 94 -3.92 -10.44 -5.25
C SER A 94 -4.22 -10.00 -6.67
N GLN A 95 -5.44 -9.53 -6.96
CA GLN A 95 -5.84 -9.04 -8.27
C GLN A 95 -5.12 -7.73 -8.63
N LEU A 96 -5.01 -6.82 -7.65
CA LEU A 96 -4.34 -5.54 -7.78
C LEU A 96 -2.88 -5.74 -8.19
N PHE A 97 -2.17 -6.70 -7.61
CA PHE A 97 -0.80 -7.03 -8.03
C PHE A 97 -0.75 -8.08 -9.14
N SER A 98 -1.89 -8.42 -9.75
CA SER A 98 -2.01 -9.42 -10.80
C SER A 98 -1.25 -10.72 -10.48
N ARG A 99 -1.37 -11.20 -9.24
CA ARG A 99 -0.70 -12.42 -8.73
C ARG A 99 -1.67 -13.59 -8.64
N SER A 100 -1.12 -14.80 -8.66
CA SER A 100 -1.89 -16.04 -8.57
C SER A 100 -1.87 -16.61 -7.16
N VAL A 101 -2.49 -17.77 -6.98
CA VAL A 101 -2.37 -18.57 -5.76
C VAL A 101 -0.91 -18.81 -5.40
N ASN A 102 -0.63 -18.88 -4.10
CA ASN A 102 0.69 -19.17 -3.53
C ASN A 102 1.79 -18.14 -3.87
N ASP A 103 1.46 -16.98 -4.46
CA ASP A 103 2.41 -15.89 -4.71
C ASP A 103 2.50 -14.91 -3.54
N LEU A 104 1.35 -14.61 -2.93
CA LEU A 104 1.22 -13.63 -1.86
C LEU A 104 0.75 -14.30 -0.57
N PHE A 105 1.35 -13.89 0.55
CA PHE A 105 0.82 -14.11 1.88
C PHE A 105 0.12 -12.84 2.33
N GLU A 106 -1.22 -12.83 2.32
CA GLU A 106 -2.01 -11.64 2.64
C GLU A 106 -2.42 -11.62 4.11
N VAL A 107 -2.17 -10.49 4.77
CA VAL A 107 -2.67 -10.19 6.12
C VAL A 107 -3.50 -8.92 6.03
N ARG A 108 -4.80 -9.01 6.34
CA ARG A 108 -5.73 -7.90 6.09
C ARG A 108 -6.52 -7.51 7.33
N THR A 109 -6.33 -6.27 7.78
CA THR A 109 -7.04 -5.66 8.91
C THR A 109 -7.62 -4.30 8.50
N ALA A 110 -8.66 -3.81 9.17
CA ALA A 110 -9.21 -2.49 8.85
C ALA A 110 -8.14 -1.39 9.08
N GLY A 111 -7.96 -0.51 8.10
CA GLY A 111 -6.93 0.53 8.12
C GLY A 111 -5.50 0.00 8.18
N GLN A 112 -5.29 -1.24 7.72
CA GLN A 112 -4.00 -1.95 7.82
C GLN A 112 -3.38 -1.84 9.21
N ALA A 113 -4.21 -1.86 10.26
CA ALA A 113 -3.77 -1.73 11.63
C ALA A 113 -2.86 -2.90 12.02
N MET A 114 -1.66 -2.58 12.50
CA MET A 114 -0.65 -3.55 12.94
C MET A 114 -0.99 -4.13 14.32
N GLY A 115 -2.03 -4.95 14.36
CA GLY A 115 -2.43 -5.78 15.51
C GLY A 115 -1.44 -6.89 15.81
N ASP A 116 -1.57 -7.50 16.98
CA ASP A 116 -0.67 -8.56 17.44
C ASP A 116 -0.77 -9.78 16.52
N GLU A 117 -1.98 -10.12 16.06
CA GLU A 117 -2.23 -11.17 15.09
C GLU A 117 -1.65 -10.85 13.72
N CYS A 118 -1.60 -9.57 13.35
CA CYS A 118 -0.98 -9.14 12.09
C CYS A 118 0.54 -9.31 12.16
N LEU A 119 1.16 -8.79 13.22
CA LEU A 119 2.60 -8.92 13.46
C LEU A 119 3.02 -10.38 13.59
N GLY A 120 2.28 -11.18 14.36
CA GLY A 120 2.54 -12.62 14.51
C GLY A 120 2.39 -13.40 13.19
N SER A 121 1.46 -13.00 12.32
CA SER A 121 1.33 -13.62 10.98
C SER A 121 2.53 -13.29 10.07
N VAL A 122 3.03 -12.06 10.14
CA VAL A 122 4.25 -11.64 9.42
C VAL A 122 5.47 -12.37 9.98
N GLU A 123 5.62 -12.45 11.30
CA GLU A 123 6.72 -13.18 11.94
C GLU A 123 6.70 -14.67 11.59
N TYR A 124 5.54 -15.31 11.66
CA TYR A 124 5.37 -16.72 11.28
C TYR A 124 5.83 -16.96 9.85
N SER A 125 5.35 -16.15 8.90
CA SER A 125 5.70 -16.31 7.49
C SER A 125 7.19 -16.06 7.23
N LEU A 126 7.80 -15.04 7.85
CA LEU A 126 9.23 -14.77 7.73
C LEU A 126 10.11 -15.89 8.31
N SER A 127 9.68 -16.53 9.40
CA SER A 127 10.42 -17.63 10.04
C SER A 127 10.26 -18.97 9.35
N HIS A 128 9.15 -19.21 8.64
CA HIS A 128 8.84 -20.53 8.06
C HIS A 128 8.89 -20.58 6.53
N MET A 129 8.90 -19.42 5.86
CA MET A 129 8.82 -19.33 4.38
C MET A 129 10.03 -18.56 3.83
N SER A 130 11.11 -19.30 3.52
CA SER A 130 12.33 -18.74 2.91
C SER A 130 12.14 -18.20 1.49
N SER A 131 10.99 -18.51 0.87
CA SER A 131 10.60 -17.96 -0.44
C SER A 131 10.28 -16.47 -0.39
N VAL A 132 9.91 -15.93 0.77
CA VAL A 132 9.56 -14.50 0.92
C VAL A 132 10.78 -13.63 0.66
N LYS A 133 10.65 -12.68 -0.26
CA LYS A 133 11.65 -11.68 -0.67
C LYS A 133 11.27 -10.25 -0.33
N THR A 134 9.98 -9.99 -0.07
CA THR A 134 9.53 -8.65 0.28
C THR A 134 8.30 -8.67 1.18
N VAL A 135 8.18 -7.65 2.04
CA VAL A 135 7.00 -7.32 2.83
C VAL A 135 6.48 -5.99 2.34
N VAL A 136 5.18 -5.89 2.06
CA VAL A 136 4.54 -4.67 1.58
C VAL A 136 3.44 -4.25 2.55
N VAL A 137 3.47 -2.99 2.98
CA VAL A 137 2.33 -2.34 3.62
C VAL A 137 1.55 -1.54 2.59
N LEU A 138 0.29 -1.90 2.38
CA LEU A 138 -0.57 -1.30 1.37
C LEU A 138 -1.74 -0.56 2.03
N GLY A 139 -1.64 0.77 2.12
CA GLY A 139 -2.78 1.64 2.41
C GLY A 139 -3.68 1.82 1.20
N HIS A 140 -4.77 2.58 1.33
CA HIS A 140 -5.60 2.94 0.18
C HIS A 140 -6.34 4.28 0.35
N SER A 141 -6.67 4.94 -0.76
CA SER A 141 -7.44 6.19 -0.74
C SER A 141 -8.86 5.96 -0.19
N GLY A 142 -9.42 6.95 0.51
CA GLY A 142 -10.76 6.87 1.09
C GLY A 142 -10.93 5.76 2.14
N CYS A 143 -9.89 5.51 2.95
CA CYS A 143 -9.90 4.48 3.99
C CYS A 143 -10.80 4.85 5.18
N GLY A 144 -11.89 4.10 5.37
CA GLY A 144 -12.86 4.37 6.44
C GLY A 144 -12.27 4.31 7.86
N ALA A 145 -11.28 3.44 8.11
CA ALA A 145 -10.63 3.36 9.43
C ALA A 145 -9.71 4.57 9.70
N VAL A 146 -8.99 5.06 8.69
CA VAL A 146 -8.19 6.29 8.80
C VAL A 146 -9.12 7.50 8.95
N THR A 147 -10.18 7.60 8.14
CA THR A 147 -11.21 8.65 8.26
C THR A 147 -11.82 8.66 9.65
N ALA A 148 -12.25 7.51 10.18
CA ALA A 148 -12.79 7.43 11.54
C ALA A 148 -11.77 7.84 12.61
N THR A 149 -10.48 7.57 12.40
CA THR A 149 -9.41 8.01 13.31
C THR A 149 -9.21 9.52 13.23
N VAL A 150 -9.25 10.12 12.03
CA VAL A 150 -9.21 11.57 11.82
C VAL A 150 -10.41 12.25 12.48
N ASP A 151 -11.63 11.74 12.25
CA ASP A 151 -12.84 12.29 12.85
C ASP A 151 -12.80 12.18 14.38
N SER A 152 -12.31 11.05 14.89
CA SER A 152 -12.06 10.81 16.31
C SER A 152 -11.01 11.76 16.91
N PHE A 153 -10.02 12.16 16.12
CA PHE A 153 -8.96 13.08 16.54
C PHE A 153 -9.47 14.53 16.58
N LEU A 154 -10.30 14.92 15.60
CA LEU A 154 -10.83 16.28 15.48
C LEU A 154 -12.04 16.55 16.38
N GLN A 155 -12.85 15.53 16.65
CA GLN A 155 -14.02 15.62 17.50
C GLN A 155 -13.83 14.77 18.76
N THR A 156 -14.17 15.31 19.93
CA THR A 156 -14.15 14.57 21.21
C THR A 156 -15.03 13.29 21.19
N TRP A 157 -15.88 13.12 20.16
CA TRP A 157 -16.72 11.94 19.89
C TRP A 157 -15.95 10.63 19.69
N GLY A 158 -14.70 10.71 19.21
CA GLY A 158 -13.84 9.55 19.00
C GLY A 158 -13.61 8.67 20.22
N MET A 159 -13.60 9.30 21.40
CA MET A 159 -13.44 8.59 22.67
C MET A 159 -14.69 7.78 23.07
N ASN A 160 -15.89 8.07 22.55
CA ASN A 160 -17.11 7.33 22.89
C ASN A 160 -17.31 6.04 22.07
N LEU A 161 -16.84 5.99 20.81
CA LEU A 161 -16.73 4.72 20.05
C LEU A 161 -15.79 3.74 20.78
N GLY A 162 -14.72 4.31 21.33
CA GLY A 162 -13.88 3.70 22.35
C GLY A 162 -14.52 3.69 23.73
N LEU A 163 -15.81 3.47 23.93
CA LEU A 163 -16.32 2.98 25.23
C LEU A 163 -17.05 1.65 25.02
N SER A 164 -17.70 1.50 23.86
CA SER A 164 -18.55 0.35 23.55
C SER A 164 -17.87 -0.77 22.74
N SER A 165 -16.72 -0.51 22.09
CA SER A 165 -16.01 -1.53 21.31
C SER A 165 -14.50 -1.55 21.60
N VAL A 166 -14.00 -2.67 22.13
CA VAL A 166 -12.57 -2.88 22.36
C VAL A 166 -11.82 -3.07 21.04
N GLY A 167 -12.37 -3.89 20.12
CA GLY A 167 -11.74 -4.18 18.83
C GLY A 167 -11.61 -2.94 17.93
N LEU A 168 -12.66 -2.12 17.82
CA LEU A 168 -12.60 -0.90 17.00
C LEU A 168 -11.59 0.10 17.56
N ARG A 169 -11.59 0.31 18.88
CA ARG A 169 -10.63 1.18 19.55
C ARG A 169 -9.19 0.73 19.32
N SER A 170 -8.94 -0.57 19.38
CA SER A 170 -7.63 -1.18 19.13
C SER A 170 -7.10 -0.82 17.73
N ILE A 171 -7.98 -0.74 16.73
CA ILE A 171 -7.68 -0.28 15.36
C ILE A 171 -7.37 1.23 15.36
N LEU A 172 -8.27 2.05 15.91
CA LEU A 172 -8.09 3.52 15.90
C LEU A 172 -6.81 3.95 16.63
N GLN A 173 -6.50 3.33 17.77
CA GLN A 173 -5.29 3.62 18.56
C GLN A 173 -4.01 3.30 17.80
N ARG A 174 -4.01 2.30 16.91
CA ARG A 174 -2.85 1.96 16.08
C ARG A 174 -2.64 2.93 14.92
N ILE A 175 -3.72 3.52 14.42
CA ILE A 175 -3.68 4.51 13.32
C ILE A 175 -3.40 5.93 13.85
N HIS A 176 -3.79 6.20 15.10
CA HIS A 176 -3.72 7.54 15.73
C HIS A 176 -2.35 8.24 15.64
N PRO A 177 -1.19 7.56 15.82
CA PRO A 177 0.11 8.21 15.68
C PRO A 177 0.32 8.85 14.30
N ALA A 178 -0.07 8.17 13.22
CA ALA A 178 0.03 8.69 11.86
C ALA A 178 -0.88 9.90 11.62
N VAL A 179 -2.10 9.88 12.18
CA VAL A 179 -3.02 11.03 12.13
C VAL A 179 -2.45 12.23 12.90
N SER A 180 -1.88 11.99 14.07
CA SER A 180 -1.28 13.04 14.89
C SER A 180 -0.09 13.69 14.19
N LEU A 181 0.80 12.87 13.60
CA LEU A 181 1.93 13.34 12.82
C LEU A 181 1.46 14.14 11.59
N ALA A 182 0.51 13.61 10.82
CA ALA A 182 -0.07 14.31 9.68
C ALA A 182 -0.62 15.69 10.06
N ALA A 183 -1.41 15.77 11.14
CA ALA A 183 -2.00 17.01 11.60
C ALA A 183 -0.93 18.04 11.99
N GLN A 184 0.08 17.61 12.76
CA GLN A 184 1.19 18.47 13.19
C GLN A 184 1.98 18.99 11.98
N SER A 185 2.37 18.10 11.04
CA SER A 185 3.15 18.47 9.86
C SER A 185 2.39 19.40 8.90
N ILE A 186 1.06 19.25 8.77
CA ILE A 186 0.24 20.18 7.99
C ILE A 186 0.16 21.53 8.69
N GLN A 187 -0.09 21.55 10.00
CA GLN A 187 -0.23 22.78 10.79
C GLN A 187 1.07 23.61 10.83
N SER A 188 2.23 22.95 10.87
CA SER A 188 3.53 23.63 10.88
C SER A 188 3.90 24.25 9.53
N SER A 189 3.35 23.75 8.43
CA SER A 189 3.74 24.16 7.06
C SER A 189 2.66 24.96 6.32
N THR A 190 1.40 24.92 6.78
CA THR A 190 0.26 25.54 6.07
C THR A 190 -0.43 26.60 6.91
N MET A 191 -0.31 27.86 6.53
CA MET A 191 -1.03 28.96 7.18
C MET A 191 -2.54 28.89 6.93
N GLY A 192 -3.33 29.13 7.97
CA GLY A 192 -4.80 29.22 7.85
C GLY A 192 -5.49 27.89 7.59
N ILE A 193 -4.85 26.76 7.92
CA ILE A 193 -5.47 25.43 7.87
C ILE A 193 -6.65 25.33 8.86
N ASP A 194 -7.75 24.72 8.42
CA ASP A 194 -8.89 24.39 9.26
C ASP A 194 -9.46 23.04 8.84
N PHE A 195 -9.12 21.99 9.58
CA PHE A 195 -9.55 20.61 9.30
C PHE A 195 -11.08 20.38 9.38
N ARG A 196 -11.88 21.39 9.72
CA ARG A 196 -13.34 21.35 9.57
C ARG A 196 -13.81 21.63 8.14
N ARG A 197 -12.93 22.20 7.30
CA ARG A 197 -13.19 22.42 5.87
C ARG A 197 -12.95 21.12 5.12
N ASP A 198 -13.86 20.75 4.22
CA ASP A 198 -13.79 19.48 3.48
C ASP A 198 -12.45 19.25 2.77
N ALA A 199 -11.86 20.29 2.18
CA ALA A 199 -10.57 20.18 1.48
C ALA A 199 -9.40 19.85 2.44
N ASP A 200 -9.35 20.51 3.61
CA ASP A 200 -8.31 20.29 4.61
C ASP A 200 -8.50 18.97 5.35
N HIS A 201 -9.75 18.61 5.62
CA HIS A 201 -10.13 17.32 6.19
C HIS A 201 -9.69 16.16 5.28
N LYS A 202 -10.01 16.27 3.98
CA LYS A 202 -9.56 15.30 2.99
C LYS A 202 -8.03 15.23 2.90
N ARG A 203 -7.35 16.39 2.89
CA ARG A 203 -5.89 16.45 2.88
C ARG A 203 -5.28 15.74 4.10
N LEU A 204 -5.85 15.96 5.29
CA LEU A 204 -5.43 15.27 6.50
C LEU A 204 -5.61 13.75 6.39
N ILE A 205 -6.73 13.27 5.84
CA ILE A 205 -6.96 11.84 5.61
C ILE A 205 -5.93 11.26 4.63
N ASP A 206 -5.66 11.95 3.52
CA ASP A 206 -4.74 11.47 2.49
C ASP A 206 -3.30 11.37 3.04
N VAL A 207 -2.82 12.42 3.74
CA VAL A 207 -1.50 12.43 4.38
C VAL A 207 -1.42 11.38 5.49
N ALA A 208 -2.43 11.28 6.36
CA ALA A 208 -2.47 10.28 7.42
C ALA A 208 -2.49 8.85 6.87
N THR A 209 -3.16 8.60 5.75
CA THR A 209 -3.19 7.29 5.09
C THR A 209 -1.78 6.87 4.65
N MET A 210 -1.05 7.80 4.02
CA MET A 210 0.31 7.57 3.58
C MET A 210 1.27 7.33 4.75
N LEU A 211 1.18 8.18 5.78
CA LEU A 211 2.00 8.04 6.99
C LEU A 211 1.67 6.80 7.79
N ASN A 212 0.41 6.34 7.80
CA ASN A 212 0.03 5.09 8.44
C ASN A 212 0.67 3.88 7.72
N ALA A 213 0.71 3.90 6.38
CA ALA A 213 1.41 2.87 5.61
C ALA A 213 2.93 2.91 5.84
N ALA A 214 3.53 4.10 5.79
CA ALA A 214 4.97 4.27 6.00
C ALA A 214 5.42 3.90 7.42
N GLY A 215 4.71 4.34 8.45
CA GLY A 215 5.01 4.03 9.84
C GLY A 215 4.84 2.55 10.18
N SER A 216 3.80 1.91 9.64
CA SER A 216 3.63 0.45 9.76
C SER A 216 4.76 -0.30 9.04
N ALA A 217 5.21 0.18 7.87
CA ALA A 217 6.34 -0.42 7.16
C ALA A 217 7.66 -0.24 7.92
N HIS A 218 7.87 0.90 8.57
CA HIS A 218 9.00 1.09 9.47
C HIS A 218 8.97 0.08 10.64
N GLN A 219 7.80 -0.12 11.28
CA GLN A 219 7.63 -1.13 12.32
C GLN A 219 7.97 -2.55 11.82
N LEU A 220 7.47 -2.93 10.64
CA LEU A 220 7.77 -4.23 10.04
C LEU A 220 9.24 -4.38 9.64
N ARG A 221 9.91 -3.28 9.26
CA ARG A 221 11.36 -3.29 9.01
C ARG A 221 12.14 -3.61 10.27
N LEU A 222 11.77 -3.04 11.42
CA LEU A 222 12.38 -3.38 12.71
C LEU A 222 12.18 -4.86 13.04
N LEU A 223 10.97 -5.39 12.81
CA LEU A 223 10.68 -6.82 12.99
C LEU A 223 11.55 -7.70 12.07
N VAL A 224 11.57 -7.43 10.76
CA VAL A 224 12.39 -8.16 9.77
C VAL A 224 13.87 -8.15 10.16
N ASN A 225 14.39 -7.00 10.59
CA ASN A 225 15.77 -6.87 11.06
C ASN A 225 16.03 -7.70 12.33
N SER A 226 15.09 -7.71 13.28
CA SER A 226 15.22 -8.49 14.52
C SER A 226 15.26 -10.01 14.27
N LEU A 227 14.63 -10.46 13.17
CA LEU A 227 14.66 -11.85 12.71
C LEU A 227 15.91 -12.19 11.88
N GLY A 228 16.78 -11.21 11.60
CA GLY A 228 17.99 -11.40 10.79
C GLY A 228 17.73 -11.63 9.30
N ARG A 229 16.54 -11.31 8.78
CA ARG A 229 16.15 -11.50 7.36
C ARG A 229 16.61 -10.34 6.48
N THR A 230 17.92 -10.19 6.30
CA THR A 230 18.51 -9.12 5.47
C THR A 230 18.24 -9.29 3.97
N ASP A 231 17.76 -10.47 3.55
CA ASP A 231 17.37 -10.78 2.18
C ASP A 231 15.95 -10.31 1.81
N VAL A 232 15.20 -9.77 2.78
CA VAL A 232 13.82 -9.31 2.62
C VAL A 232 13.76 -7.79 2.66
N SER A 233 13.22 -7.17 1.61
CA SER A 233 12.90 -5.74 1.65
C SER A 233 11.57 -5.47 2.33
N VAL A 234 11.43 -4.32 2.98
CA VAL A 234 10.13 -3.83 3.46
C VAL A 234 9.77 -2.58 2.67
N LEU A 235 8.57 -2.60 2.10
CA LEU A 235 8.06 -1.59 1.19
C LEU A 235 6.71 -1.07 1.68
N PHE A 236 6.32 0.12 1.19
CA PHE A 236 4.99 0.66 1.40
C PHE A 236 4.46 1.37 0.16
N GLY A 237 3.15 1.51 0.09
CA GLY A 237 2.45 2.34 -0.88
C GLY A 237 0.98 2.51 -0.50
N VAL A 238 0.30 3.38 -1.22
CA VAL A 238 -1.14 3.61 -1.10
C VAL A 238 -1.78 3.26 -2.42
N TYR A 239 -2.74 2.34 -2.41
CA TYR A 239 -3.58 2.08 -3.57
C TYR A 239 -4.64 3.18 -3.71
N ASP A 240 -4.54 4.00 -4.74
CA ASP A 240 -5.59 4.95 -5.07
C ASP A 240 -6.72 4.23 -5.81
N ILE A 241 -7.87 4.10 -5.14
CA ILE A 241 -9.06 3.44 -5.68
C ILE A 241 -9.56 4.13 -6.95
N ALA A 242 -9.40 5.46 -7.08
CA ALA A 242 -9.93 6.20 -8.21
C ALA A 242 -9.10 5.99 -9.49
N SER A 243 -7.78 5.96 -9.37
CA SER A 243 -6.86 5.77 -10.51
C SER A 243 -6.41 4.32 -10.70
N HIS A 244 -6.69 3.45 -9.73
CA HIS A 244 -6.22 2.07 -9.62
C HIS A 244 -4.68 1.92 -9.53
N ALA A 245 -3.96 3.02 -9.31
CA ALA A 245 -2.51 3.01 -9.16
C ALA A 245 -2.10 2.79 -7.69
N VAL A 246 -1.06 2.00 -7.48
CA VAL A 246 -0.29 2.08 -6.24
C VAL A 246 0.66 3.27 -6.37
N VAL A 247 0.59 4.16 -5.39
CA VAL A 247 1.33 5.41 -5.35
C VAL A 247 2.12 5.54 -4.05
N ARG A 248 3.20 6.31 -4.12
CA ARG A 248 4.15 6.58 -3.05
C ARG A 248 4.54 8.07 -3.03
N PRO A 249 5.07 8.56 -1.91
CA PRO A 249 5.60 9.93 -1.85
C PRO A 249 6.78 10.08 -2.80
N PRO A 250 7.00 11.28 -3.37
CA PRO A 250 8.14 11.55 -4.23
C PRO A 250 9.41 11.73 -3.38
N VAL A 251 9.90 10.64 -2.78
CA VAL A 251 11.11 10.65 -1.93
C VAL A 251 12.31 11.10 -2.76
N GLY A 252 13.01 12.14 -2.30
CA GLY A 252 14.16 12.76 -3.00
C GLY A 252 13.80 13.79 -4.07
N ALA A 253 12.53 14.18 -4.20
CA ALA A 253 12.08 15.20 -5.13
C ALA A 253 12.21 16.64 -4.61
N ILE A 254 12.20 17.59 -5.54
CA ILE A 254 12.05 19.02 -5.28
C ILE A 254 10.61 19.28 -4.78
N ASP A 255 10.46 20.25 -3.89
CA ASP A 255 9.17 20.72 -3.35
C ASP A 255 8.10 20.85 -4.46
N GLY A 256 6.93 20.24 -4.25
CA GLY A 256 5.76 20.28 -5.13
C GLY A 256 5.64 19.23 -6.23
N GLN A 257 6.45 18.17 -6.20
CA GLN A 257 6.11 16.97 -6.97
C GLN A 257 4.91 16.24 -6.35
N LYS A 258 4.00 15.76 -7.22
CA LYS A 258 2.85 14.93 -6.81
C LYS A 258 3.30 13.52 -6.44
N TRP A 259 2.39 12.76 -5.83
CA TRP A 259 2.59 11.34 -5.55
C TRP A 259 2.98 10.59 -6.83
N THR A 260 3.94 9.69 -6.72
CA THR A 260 4.52 8.94 -7.84
C THR A 260 4.03 7.50 -7.82
N GLU A 261 3.97 6.85 -8.98
CA GLU A 261 3.56 5.44 -9.06
C GLU A 261 4.65 4.50 -8.48
N GLY A 262 4.20 3.38 -7.92
CA GLY A 262 5.06 2.31 -7.40
C GLY A 262 5.14 2.25 -5.88
N LEU A 263 6.07 1.43 -5.40
CA LEU A 263 6.31 1.17 -3.97
C LEU A 263 7.57 1.91 -3.49
N ALA A 264 7.53 2.47 -2.29
CA ALA A 264 8.69 3.06 -1.62
C ALA A 264 9.28 2.08 -0.60
N LYS A 265 10.57 2.23 -0.29
CA LYS A 265 11.21 1.49 0.82
C LYS A 265 10.72 2.04 2.15
N ALA A 266 10.57 1.17 3.14
CA ALA A 266 10.22 1.58 4.50
C ALA A 266 11.23 2.60 5.06
N PRO A 267 10.78 3.66 5.75
CA PRO A 267 11.65 4.65 6.40
C PRO A 267 12.71 4.02 7.32
N ASP A 268 13.85 4.69 7.49
CA ASP A 268 14.92 4.31 8.42
C ASP A 268 15.59 5.51 9.09
N ALA A 269 16.75 5.29 9.70
CA ALA A 269 17.49 6.35 10.38
C ALA A 269 18.03 7.41 9.41
N ASP A 270 18.32 7.03 8.15
CA ASP A 270 18.82 7.94 7.13
C ASP A 270 17.67 8.65 6.39
N ASP A 271 16.48 8.04 6.35
CA ASP A 271 15.23 8.60 5.82
C ASP A 271 14.12 8.55 6.91
N PRO A 272 14.13 9.51 7.86
CA PRO A 272 13.23 9.47 9.01
C PRO A 272 11.79 9.81 8.61
N ILE A 273 10.85 9.24 9.37
CA ILE A 273 9.41 9.40 9.12
C ILE A 273 8.94 10.86 9.16
N ASP A 274 9.62 11.73 9.92
CA ASP A 274 9.30 13.15 10.00
C ASP A 274 9.63 13.87 8.69
N THR A 275 10.79 13.57 8.07
CA THR A 275 11.14 14.08 6.74
C THR A 275 10.16 13.59 5.68
N LEU A 276 9.74 12.33 5.76
CA LEU A 276 8.70 11.80 4.88
C LEU A 276 7.36 12.52 5.08
N ALA A 277 7.01 12.91 6.30
CA ALA A 277 5.79 13.66 6.59
C ALA A 277 5.79 15.02 5.89
N GLU A 278 6.90 15.76 5.93
CA GLU A 278 7.06 17.01 5.19
C GLU A 278 6.86 16.81 3.68
N VAL A 279 7.46 15.77 3.10
CA VAL A 279 7.30 15.41 1.68
C VAL A 279 5.83 15.07 1.36
N CYS A 280 5.15 14.32 2.22
CA CYS A 280 3.73 13.98 2.03
C CYS A 280 2.84 15.23 2.06
N VAL A 281 3.15 16.18 2.96
CA VAL A 281 2.40 17.43 3.11
C VAL A 281 2.57 18.34 1.91
N SER A 282 3.81 18.51 1.42
CA SER A 282 4.11 19.23 0.18
C SER A 282 3.37 18.61 -1.01
N ALA A 283 3.52 17.29 -1.21
CA ALA A 283 2.93 16.59 -2.35
C ALA A 283 1.38 16.51 -2.31
N SER A 284 0.76 16.88 -1.19
CA SER A 284 -0.69 16.95 -1.00
C SER A 284 -1.25 18.37 -1.05
N ASP A 285 -0.41 19.40 -1.24
CA ASP A 285 -0.83 20.79 -1.21
C ASP A 285 -1.67 21.15 -2.47
N PRO A 286 -2.95 21.52 -2.31
CA PRO A 286 -3.78 21.96 -3.43
C PRO A 286 -3.40 23.36 -3.96
N GLN A 287 -2.61 24.16 -3.23
CA GLN A 287 -2.20 25.51 -3.65
C GLN A 287 -1.00 25.53 -4.61
N GLN A 288 -0.30 24.41 -4.79
CA GLN A 288 0.83 24.29 -5.73
C GLN A 288 0.39 23.99 -7.18
N ILE A 289 -0.83 24.38 -7.56
CA ILE A 289 -1.31 24.36 -8.94
C ILE A 289 -0.85 25.66 -9.62
N VAL A 290 0.24 25.59 -10.38
CA VAL A 290 0.53 26.55 -11.46
C VAL A 290 -0.15 26.06 -12.74
#